data_AF-A0A1R1PIU3-F1
#
_entry.id   AF-A0A1R1PIU3-F1
#
_cell.length_a   1.000
_cell.length_b   1.000
_cell.length_c   1.000
_cell.angle_alpha   90.00
_cell.angle_beta   90.00
_cell.angle_gamma   90.00
#
_symmetry.space_group_name_H-M   'P 1'
#
loop_
_entity.id
_entity.type
_entity.pdbx_description
1 polymer ?
#
loop_
_entity_poly.entity_id
_entity_poly.type
_entity_poly.pdbx_seq_one_letter_code
_entity_poly.pdbx_strand_id
1 'polypeptide(L)'
;MLKYPLPRGNLRTFGTCGAGQGCKGPCDDSRDSQAQKFKYLTPSIYRRGQNITVKWGRQNHPGGFIRLAIARYQDSDNWGSFNEGVIKYTCYETNCGPDNPNNTNWGVLAGPGSQECSTVITIPDYLNDDMYTLQWMWYGGGVFYYQTNKSFGEYYSCTDFRVTGGSKTSSVKPAPVFKGGDIMYPHEDVCRYWGSNKVGDCNFGTRKPTPIPGNLLSNTLEPCMVGPPKKGKPFGF
;
A
#
# COMPACT_ATOMS: atom_id res chain seq x y z
N MET A 1 0.33 6.18 -4.37
CA MET A 1 -0.78 6.52 -3.45
C MET A 1 -2.06 5.86 -3.94
N LEU A 2 -2.90 5.33 -3.04
CA LEU A 2 -4.18 4.71 -3.38
C LEU A 2 -5.08 5.71 -4.13
N LYS A 3 -5.65 5.27 -5.25
CA LYS A 3 -6.55 6.07 -6.12
C LYS A 3 -7.95 5.49 -6.16
N TYR A 4 -8.05 4.16 -6.19
CA TYR A 4 -9.33 3.47 -6.18
C TYR A 4 -9.19 2.11 -5.47
N PRO A 5 -10.17 1.71 -4.63
CA PRO A 5 -11.35 2.49 -4.22
C PRO A 5 -11.00 3.76 -3.43
N LEU A 6 -11.98 4.67 -3.26
CA LEU A 6 -11.72 6.03 -2.75
C LEU A 6 -11.09 5.98 -1.34
N PRO A 7 -9.90 6.57 -1.12
CA PRO A 7 -9.23 6.49 0.17
C PRO A 7 -9.87 7.41 1.22
N ARG A 8 -9.76 6.98 2.48
CA ARG A 8 -10.23 7.70 3.67
C ARG A 8 -9.63 9.10 3.82
N GLY A 9 -8.32 9.21 3.63
CA GLY A 9 -7.53 10.41 3.90
C GLY A 9 -7.47 11.43 2.75
N ASN A 10 -8.31 11.29 1.72
CA ASN A 10 -8.26 12.09 0.48
C ASN A 10 -8.19 13.62 0.68
N LEU A 11 -8.69 14.16 1.80
CA LEU A 11 -8.69 15.60 2.10
C LEU A 11 -7.56 16.08 3.02
N ARG A 12 -6.93 15.20 3.82
CA ARG A 12 -5.95 15.60 4.86
C ARG A 12 -4.53 15.16 4.53
N THR A 13 -4.40 13.96 3.98
CA THR A 13 -3.11 13.29 3.73
C THR A 13 -2.97 12.89 2.26
N PHE A 14 -3.80 13.46 1.38
CA PHE A 14 -3.87 13.13 -0.04
C PHE A 14 -4.07 11.63 -0.32
N GLY A 15 -4.68 10.91 0.63
CA GLY A 15 -4.95 9.48 0.52
C GLY A 15 -3.75 8.57 0.76
N THR A 16 -2.74 8.98 1.56
CA THR A 16 -1.67 8.10 2.04
C THR A 16 -1.00 8.66 3.29
N CYS A 17 -0.47 7.81 4.16
CA CYS A 17 0.34 8.21 5.31
C CYS A 17 1.60 7.34 5.41
N GLY A 18 2.78 7.94 5.62
CA GLY A 18 4.04 7.21 5.75
C GLY A 18 4.50 7.01 7.19
N ALA A 19 5.06 5.84 7.53
CA ALA A 19 5.63 5.57 8.85
C ALA A 19 6.73 6.60 9.23
N GLY A 20 7.55 6.99 8.25
CA GLY A 20 8.57 8.03 8.40
C GLY A 20 8.01 9.42 8.70
N GLN A 21 6.77 9.69 8.29
CA GLN A 21 6.06 10.95 8.53
C GLN A 21 5.42 11.00 9.93
N GLY A 22 5.62 9.98 10.76
CA GLY A 22 5.07 9.90 12.12
C GLY A 22 3.65 9.35 12.19
N CYS A 23 3.15 8.77 11.10
CA CYS A 23 1.88 8.05 11.09
C CYS A 23 1.96 6.79 11.99
N LYS A 24 0.92 6.53 12.79
CA LYS A 24 0.92 5.45 13.82
C LYS A 24 -0.22 4.43 13.70
N GLY A 25 -1.33 4.80 13.07
CA GLY A 25 -2.43 3.87 12.77
C GLY A 25 -2.19 3.11 11.47
N PRO A 26 -2.91 2.01 11.22
CA PRO A 26 -2.81 1.25 9.97
C PRO A 26 -3.44 1.96 8.76
N CYS A 27 -4.20 3.03 8.98
CA CYS A 27 -4.87 3.80 7.96
C CYS A 27 -4.39 5.26 7.94
N ASP A 28 -4.60 5.90 6.80
CA ASP A 28 -4.29 7.31 6.54
C ASP A 28 -5.25 8.29 7.21
N ASP A 29 -6.35 7.78 7.76
CA ASP A 29 -7.29 8.50 8.62
C ASP A 29 -8.02 7.49 9.54
N SER A 30 -8.50 7.96 10.70
CA SER A 30 -9.15 7.07 11.68
C SER A 30 -10.54 6.64 11.23
N ARG A 31 -11.01 5.51 11.76
CA ARG A 31 -12.39 5.06 11.60
C ARG A 31 -13.39 6.13 12.04
N ASP A 32 -13.15 6.78 13.17
CA ASP A 32 -14.08 7.78 13.71
C ASP A 32 -14.16 9.05 12.85
N SER A 33 -13.05 9.46 12.22
CA SER A 33 -13.06 10.53 11.20
C SER A 33 -13.95 10.15 10.01
N GLN A 34 -13.95 8.88 9.60
CA GLN A 34 -14.80 8.40 8.50
C GLN A 34 -16.28 8.28 8.86
N ALA A 35 -16.60 7.89 10.09
CA ALA A 35 -18.00 7.81 10.53
C ALA A 35 -18.73 9.15 10.35
N GLN A 36 -18.02 10.29 10.55
CA GLN A 36 -18.59 11.62 10.26
C GLN A 36 -18.77 11.87 8.76
N LYS A 37 -17.84 11.38 7.93
CA LYS A 37 -17.90 11.53 6.46
C LYS A 37 -18.99 10.66 5.84
N PHE A 38 -19.36 9.53 6.43
CA PHE A 38 -20.46 8.69 5.93
C PHE A 38 -21.83 9.39 5.92
N LYS A 39 -21.97 10.54 6.59
CA LYS A 39 -23.14 11.42 6.43
C LYS A 39 -23.26 12.01 5.02
N TYR A 40 -22.15 12.07 4.29
CA TYR A 40 -22.03 12.73 2.99
C TYR A 40 -21.45 11.83 1.90
N LEU A 41 -20.79 10.73 2.27
CA LEU A 41 -20.17 9.77 1.36
C LEU A 41 -20.77 8.37 1.58
N THR A 42 -21.32 7.79 0.53
CA THR A 42 -21.80 6.41 0.57
C THR A 42 -20.64 5.45 0.28
N PRO A 43 -20.35 4.48 1.16
CA PRO A 43 -19.35 3.46 0.89
C PRO A 43 -19.69 2.67 -0.37
N SER A 44 -18.66 2.21 -1.09
CA SER A 44 -18.87 1.28 -2.20
C SER A 44 -19.50 -0.02 -1.70
N ILE A 45 -20.42 -0.58 -2.46
CA ILE A 45 -21.07 -1.85 -2.14
C ILE A 45 -20.53 -2.91 -3.10
N TYR A 46 -20.02 -4.01 -2.55
CA TYR A 46 -19.51 -5.15 -3.30
C TYR A 46 -20.17 -6.46 -2.85
N ARG A 47 -20.14 -7.46 -3.73
CA ARG A 47 -20.62 -8.82 -3.43
C ARG A 47 -19.45 -9.75 -3.16
N ARG A 48 -19.65 -10.81 -2.37
CA ARG A 48 -18.69 -11.92 -2.29
C ARG A 48 -18.39 -12.48 -3.69
N GLY A 49 -17.14 -12.80 -3.96
CA GLY A 49 -16.67 -13.29 -5.26
C GLY A 49 -16.55 -12.21 -6.34
N GLN A 50 -16.95 -10.96 -6.07
CA GLN A 50 -16.79 -9.87 -7.02
C GLN A 50 -15.31 -9.50 -7.17
N ASN A 51 -14.85 -9.36 -8.42
CA ASN A 51 -13.55 -8.76 -8.70
C ASN A 51 -13.63 -7.24 -8.57
N ILE A 52 -12.69 -6.66 -7.82
CA ILE A 52 -12.46 -5.22 -7.78
C ILE A 52 -11.03 -4.93 -8.22
N THR A 53 -10.87 -3.89 -9.02
CA THR A 53 -9.56 -3.34 -9.34
C THR A 53 -9.14 -2.41 -8.21
N VAL A 54 -7.92 -2.55 -7.73
CA VAL A 54 -7.26 -1.61 -6.81
C VAL A 54 -6.22 -0.85 -7.61
N LYS A 55 -6.25 0.48 -7.56
CA LYS A 55 -5.39 1.36 -8.35
C LYS A 55 -4.58 2.29 -7.47
N TRP A 56 -3.34 2.57 -7.86
CA TRP A 56 -2.49 3.59 -7.23
C TRP A 56 -1.66 4.33 -8.27
N GLY A 57 -1.35 5.59 -8.01
CA GLY A 57 -0.37 6.32 -8.81
C GLY A 57 1.03 5.80 -8.52
N ARG A 58 1.84 5.62 -9.58
CA ARG A 58 3.27 5.27 -9.51
C ARG A 58 4.12 6.40 -8.92
N GLN A 59 3.82 7.63 -9.29
CA GLN A 59 4.58 8.81 -8.86
C GLN A 59 6.07 8.71 -9.20
N ASN A 60 6.92 9.30 -8.37
CA ASN A 60 8.36 9.43 -8.54
C ASN A 60 9.19 8.37 -7.79
N HIS A 61 8.58 7.28 -7.35
CA HIS A 61 9.27 6.25 -6.55
C HIS A 61 9.12 4.86 -7.17
N PRO A 62 10.23 4.15 -7.46
CA PRO A 62 10.19 2.82 -8.05
C PRO A 62 10.15 1.68 -7.02
N GLY A 63 9.72 0.52 -7.52
CA GLY A 63 9.80 -0.79 -6.89
C GLY A 63 9.11 -0.92 -5.54
N GLY A 64 9.37 -2.06 -4.91
CA GLY A 64 8.71 -2.49 -3.70
C GLY A 64 7.47 -3.34 -3.97
N PHE A 65 6.69 -3.50 -2.93
CA PHE A 65 5.56 -4.41 -2.88
C PHE A 65 4.31 -3.65 -2.45
N ILE A 66 3.16 -4.13 -2.91
CA ILE A 66 1.86 -3.81 -2.35
C ILE A 66 1.38 -4.97 -1.50
N ARG A 67 0.97 -4.69 -0.26
CA ARG A 67 0.16 -5.57 0.58
C ARG A 67 -1.28 -5.08 0.58
N LEU A 68 -2.22 -5.99 0.32
CA LEU A 68 -3.65 -5.78 0.42
C LEU A 68 -4.23 -6.63 1.54
N ALA A 69 -4.92 -5.98 2.47
CA ALA A 69 -5.52 -6.62 3.64
C ALA A 69 -6.92 -6.09 3.90
N ILE A 70 -7.82 -6.94 4.40
CA ILE A 70 -9.19 -6.58 4.76
C ILE A 70 -9.40 -6.82 6.24
N ALA A 71 -9.83 -5.78 6.96
CA ALA A 71 -10.30 -5.87 8.34
C ALA A 71 -11.79 -5.52 8.41
N ARG A 72 -12.47 -5.96 9.47
CA ARG A 72 -13.81 -5.41 9.76
C ARG A 72 -13.68 -3.93 10.08
N TYR A 73 -14.69 -3.14 9.72
CA TYR A 73 -14.65 -1.69 9.88
C TYR A 73 -14.38 -1.27 11.34
N GLN A 74 -15.02 -1.94 12.31
CA GLN A 74 -14.85 -1.68 13.74
C GLN A 74 -13.41 -1.90 14.24
N ASP A 75 -12.65 -2.77 13.58
CA ASP A 75 -11.29 -3.15 13.98
C ASP A 75 -10.20 -2.47 13.14
N SER A 76 -10.60 -1.54 12.25
CA SER A 76 -9.74 -0.93 11.23
C SER A 76 -8.73 0.11 11.74
N ASP A 77 -8.71 0.40 13.04
CA ASP A 77 -7.64 1.20 13.66
C ASP A 77 -6.56 0.31 14.31
N ASN A 78 -6.68 -1.02 14.21
CA ASN A 78 -5.76 -2.01 14.78
C ASN A 78 -4.87 -2.66 13.69
N TRP A 79 -3.55 -2.65 13.91
CA TRP A 79 -2.58 -3.27 13.01
C TRP A 79 -2.71 -4.80 12.89
N GLY A 80 -2.98 -5.47 14.01
CA GLY A 80 -3.19 -6.91 14.08
C GLY A 80 -4.33 -7.38 13.17
N SER A 81 -5.44 -6.65 13.16
CA SER A 81 -6.59 -6.94 12.30
C SER A 81 -6.21 -6.98 10.81
N PHE A 82 -5.35 -6.08 10.35
CA PHE A 82 -4.85 -6.11 8.97
C PHE A 82 -3.78 -7.17 8.73
N ASN A 83 -2.92 -7.44 9.73
CA ASN A 83 -1.92 -8.50 9.61
C ASN A 83 -2.58 -9.89 9.52
N GLU A 84 -3.68 -10.11 10.22
CA GLU A 84 -4.52 -11.30 10.08
C GLU A 84 -5.35 -11.25 8.80
N GLY A 85 -5.76 -10.06 8.38
CA GLY A 85 -6.63 -9.81 7.22
C GLY A 85 -5.94 -9.81 5.86
N VAL A 86 -4.65 -10.16 5.74
CA VAL A 86 -3.94 -10.11 4.45
C VAL A 86 -4.55 -11.10 3.45
N ILE A 87 -4.82 -10.61 2.25
CA ILE A 87 -5.40 -11.39 1.15
C ILE A 87 -4.49 -11.48 -0.08
N LYS A 88 -3.64 -10.47 -0.31
CA LYS A 88 -2.79 -10.43 -1.50
C LYS A 88 -1.54 -9.59 -1.30
N TYR A 89 -0.45 -10.05 -1.89
CA TYR A 89 0.73 -9.26 -2.20
C TYR A 89 0.93 -9.16 -3.72
N THR A 90 1.51 -8.06 -4.18
CA THR A 90 1.94 -7.90 -5.57
C THR A 90 3.08 -6.91 -5.69
N CYS A 91 3.74 -6.83 -6.84
CA CYS A 91 4.75 -5.79 -7.05
C CYS A 91 4.13 -4.39 -7.10
N TYR A 92 4.90 -3.36 -6.80
CA TYR A 92 4.44 -1.97 -6.92
C TYR A 92 4.17 -1.57 -8.38
N GLU A 93 5.05 -1.99 -9.29
CA GLU A 93 5.05 -1.60 -10.71
C GLU A 93 4.50 -2.73 -11.61
N THR A 94 3.31 -3.25 -11.33
CA THR A 94 2.71 -4.40 -12.03
C THR A 94 2.41 -4.18 -13.51
N ASN A 95 1.89 -3.00 -13.85
CA ASN A 95 1.41 -2.67 -15.20
C ASN A 95 1.68 -1.19 -15.53
N CYS A 96 2.67 -0.60 -14.87
CA CYS A 96 3.01 0.82 -14.96
C CYS A 96 4.54 0.98 -14.94
N GLY A 97 5.03 2.14 -15.36
CA GLY A 97 6.46 2.44 -15.42
C GLY A 97 6.78 3.93 -15.39
N PRO A 98 8.08 4.29 -15.44
CA PRO A 98 8.48 5.68 -15.60
C PRO A 98 8.03 6.21 -16.96
N ASP A 99 7.76 7.53 -17.04
CA ASP A 99 7.33 8.18 -18.28
C ASP A 99 8.43 8.13 -19.35
N ASN A 100 9.69 8.18 -18.92
CA ASN A 100 10.86 7.98 -19.79
C ASN A 100 11.69 6.79 -19.30
N PRO A 101 11.52 5.58 -19.88
CA PRO A 101 12.26 4.38 -19.47
C PRO A 101 13.76 4.44 -19.80
N ASN A 102 14.18 5.32 -20.71
CA ASN A 102 15.58 5.48 -21.09
C ASN A 102 16.35 6.45 -20.18
N ASN A 103 15.65 7.20 -19.31
CA ASN A 103 16.30 8.08 -18.35
C ASN A 103 16.79 7.28 -17.13
N THR A 104 18.11 7.18 -16.99
CA THR A 104 18.79 6.39 -15.96
C THR A 104 19.39 7.23 -14.83
N ASN A 105 19.10 8.53 -14.76
CA ASN A 105 19.63 9.45 -13.73
C ASN A 105 19.34 8.99 -12.29
N TRP A 106 18.31 8.15 -12.11
CA TRP A 106 17.87 7.63 -10.82
C TRP A 106 18.03 6.10 -10.71
N GLY A 107 18.73 5.49 -11.68
CA GLY A 107 18.78 4.06 -11.91
C GLY A 107 17.91 3.61 -13.08
N VAL A 108 18.12 2.38 -13.53
CA VAL A 108 17.33 1.75 -14.61
C VAL A 108 15.86 1.75 -14.21
N LEU A 109 14.96 2.24 -15.07
CA LEU A 109 13.51 2.26 -14.82
C LEU A 109 13.09 2.88 -13.48
N ALA A 110 13.86 3.85 -12.97
CA ALA A 110 13.67 4.42 -11.64
C ALA A 110 13.23 5.89 -11.64
N GLY A 111 13.07 6.49 -12.83
CA GLY A 111 12.57 7.84 -12.99
C GLY A 111 11.09 8.01 -12.61
N PRO A 112 10.56 9.25 -12.68
CA PRO A 112 9.16 9.53 -12.40
C PRO A 112 8.22 8.93 -13.45
N GLY A 113 6.97 8.65 -13.03
CA GLY A 113 5.93 8.11 -13.89
C GLY A 113 4.54 8.60 -13.46
N SER A 114 3.77 9.04 -14.45
CA SER A 114 2.40 9.56 -14.31
C SER A 114 1.32 8.47 -14.37
N GLN A 115 1.70 7.25 -14.78
CA GLN A 115 0.78 6.14 -14.97
C GLN A 115 0.17 5.61 -13.67
N GLU A 116 -1.05 5.07 -13.78
CA GLU A 116 -1.69 4.30 -12.72
C GLU A 116 -1.24 2.84 -12.78
N CYS A 117 -0.77 2.34 -11.65
CA CYS A 117 -0.55 0.93 -11.41
C CYS A 117 -1.82 0.31 -10.83
N SER A 118 -1.98 -1.00 -11.00
CA SER A 118 -3.18 -1.68 -10.53
C SER A 118 -2.99 -3.18 -10.30
N THR A 119 -3.87 -3.73 -9.49
CA THR A 119 -4.11 -5.16 -9.42
C THR A 119 -5.59 -5.43 -9.23
N VAL A 120 -6.03 -6.65 -9.55
CA VAL A 120 -7.37 -7.14 -9.19
C VAL A 120 -7.29 -7.93 -7.88
N ILE A 121 -8.30 -7.76 -7.02
CA ILE A 121 -8.61 -8.69 -5.94
C ILE A 121 -10.04 -9.19 -6.10
N THR A 122 -10.32 -10.35 -5.54
CA THR A 122 -11.67 -10.88 -5.40
C THR A 122 -12.13 -10.62 -3.98
N ILE A 123 -13.33 -10.06 -3.80
CA ILE A 123 -13.93 -9.91 -2.47
C ILE A 123 -14.09 -11.30 -1.86
N PRO A 124 -13.44 -11.60 -0.72
CA PRO A 124 -13.40 -12.95 -0.23
C PRO A 124 -14.79 -13.48 0.13
N ASP A 125 -15.02 -14.73 -0.23
CA ASP A 125 -16.29 -15.44 -0.03
C ASP A 125 -16.59 -15.73 1.44
N TYR A 126 -15.58 -15.75 2.32
CA TYR A 126 -15.75 -15.98 3.76
C TYR A 126 -16.29 -14.77 4.54
N LEU A 127 -16.34 -13.58 3.92
CA LEU A 127 -16.83 -12.36 4.58
C LEU A 127 -18.35 -12.40 4.78
N ASN A 128 -18.81 -11.90 5.92
CA ASN A 128 -20.23 -11.71 6.19
C ASN A 128 -20.75 -10.48 5.44
N ASP A 129 -22.07 -10.30 5.42
CA ASP A 129 -22.66 -9.01 5.06
C ASP A 129 -22.37 -8.02 6.19
N ASP A 130 -21.44 -7.10 5.97
CA ASP A 130 -20.99 -6.12 6.97
C ASP A 130 -20.19 -4.98 6.29
N MET A 131 -19.77 -4.00 7.09
CA MET A 131 -18.80 -2.98 6.73
C MET A 131 -17.37 -3.48 6.94
N TYR A 132 -16.51 -3.22 5.95
CA TYR A 132 -15.11 -3.62 5.95
C TYR A 132 -14.22 -2.47 5.50
N THR A 133 -12.94 -2.61 5.80
CA THR A 133 -11.88 -1.70 5.38
C THR A 133 -10.82 -2.46 4.63
N LEU A 134 -10.51 -2.02 3.41
CA LEU A 134 -9.37 -2.48 2.62
C LEU A 134 -8.18 -1.56 2.90
N GLN A 135 -7.07 -2.13 3.34
CA GLN A 135 -5.78 -1.46 3.43
C GLN A 135 -4.97 -1.73 2.16
N TRP A 136 -4.47 -0.65 1.58
CA TRP A 136 -3.37 -0.64 0.63
C TRP A 136 -2.11 -0.21 1.37
N MET A 137 -1.05 -1.01 1.29
CA MET A 137 0.25 -0.66 1.86
C MET A 137 1.34 -0.85 0.82
N TRP A 138 2.17 0.17 0.62
CA TRP A 138 3.41 0.11 -0.15
C TRP A 138 4.61 0.08 0.78
N TYR A 139 5.57 -0.81 0.50
CA TYR A 139 6.82 -0.94 1.26
C TYR A 139 7.93 -1.50 0.37
N GLY A 140 9.18 -1.31 0.79
CA GLY A 140 10.35 -1.72 0.00
C GLY A 140 10.60 -0.83 -1.24
N GLY A 141 10.01 0.35 -1.28
CA GLY A 141 10.24 1.35 -2.32
C GLY A 141 11.60 2.04 -2.20
N GLY A 142 12.15 2.48 -3.32
CA GLY A 142 13.50 3.05 -3.39
C GLY A 142 13.58 4.49 -3.88
N VAL A 143 14.82 4.98 -3.93
CA VAL A 143 15.20 6.31 -4.46
C VAL A 143 14.68 7.45 -3.58
N PHE A 144 15.13 7.46 -2.32
CA PHE A 144 14.78 8.49 -1.36
C PHE A 144 15.63 9.76 -1.57
N TYR A 145 14.99 10.90 -1.90
CA TYR A 145 15.66 12.17 -2.23
C TYR A 145 16.86 12.01 -3.19
N TYR A 146 16.60 11.41 -4.36
CA TYR A 146 17.59 11.15 -5.41
C TYR A 146 18.71 10.17 -5.06
N GLN A 147 18.66 9.56 -3.88
CA GLN A 147 19.67 8.59 -3.44
C GLN A 147 19.24 7.18 -3.84
N THR A 148 19.85 6.68 -4.90
CA THR A 148 19.49 5.42 -5.57
C THR A 148 19.72 4.17 -4.71
N ASN A 149 20.44 4.31 -3.60
CA ASN A 149 20.72 3.25 -2.64
C ASN A 149 19.95 3.43 -1.31
N LYS A 150 18.85 4.19 -1.29
CA LYS A 150 18.05 4.41 -0.07
C LYS A 150 16.60 4.02 -0.27
N SER A 151 16.01 3.46 0.79
CA SER A 151 14.62 3.02 0.78
C SER A 151 13.70 3.93 1.59
N PHE A 152 12.44 3.94 1.17
CA PHE A 152 11.32 4.52 1.90
C PHE A 152 10.87 3.60 3.05
N GLY A 153 10.17 4.20 4.01
CA GLY A 153 9.39 3.44 4.97
C GLY A 153 8.09 2.91 4.35
N GLU A 154 7.21 2.42 5.21
CA GLU A 154 5.89 1.96 4.79
C GLU A 154 4.95 3.13 4.55
N TYR A 155 4.18 3.07 3.48
CA TYR A 155 3.07 3.97 3.21
C TYR A 155 1.78 3.19 3.15
N TYR A 156 0.74 3.73 3.75
CA TYR A 156 -0.54 3.04 3.81
C TYR A 156 -1.70 4.00 3.59
N SER A 157 -2.78 3.44 3.07
CA SER A 157 -4.07 4.09 2.91
C SER A 157 -5.18 3.06 3.02
N CYS A 158 -6.33 3.49 3.51
CA CYS A 158 -7.49 2.64 3.69
C CYS A 158 -8.68 3.16 2.88
N THR A 159 -9.57 2.25 2.54
CA THR A 159 -10.88 2.56 1.94
C THR A 159 -11.94 1.68 2.57
N ASP A 160 -13.12 2.25 2.78
CA ASP A 160 -14.25 1.57 3.40
C ASP A 160 -15.28 1.13 2.35
N PHE A 161 -15.80 -0.07 2.54
CA PHE A 161 -16.80 -0.65 1.67
C PHE A 161 -17.76 -1.54 2.46
N ARG A 162 -18.92 -1.82 1.85
CA ARG A 162 -19.89 -2.77 2.38
C ARG A 162 -19.89 -4.03 1.54
N VAL A 163 -19.93 -5.18 2.20
CA VAL A 163 -20.23 -6.45 1.54
C VAL A 163 -21.72 -6.72 1.70
N THR A 164 -22.42 -7.00 0.60
CA THR A 164 -23.80 -7.50 0.62
C THR A 164 -24.01 -8.58 -0.42
N GLY A 165 -24.61 -9.70 -0.02
CA GLY A 165 -24.93 -10.80 -0.93
C GLY A 165 -23.72 -11.49 -1.60
N GLY A 166 -24.03 -12.37 -2.54
CA GLY A 166 -23.08 -13.35 -3.08
C GLY A 166 -22.97 -14.60 -2.19
N SER A 167 -22.52 -15.71 -2.77
CA SER A 167 -22.44 -17.00 -2.08
C SER A 167 -21.30 -17.00 -1.07
N LYS A 168 -21.61 -17.32 0.19
CA LYS A 168 -20.59 -17.61 1.21
C LYS A 168 -20.19 -19.08 1.09
N THR A 169 -19.12 -19.34 0.35
CA THR A 169 -18.67 -20.71 0.03
C THR A 169 -17.61 -21.25 0.99
N SER A 170 -17.04 -20.40 1.84
CA SER A 170 -16.04 -20.79 2.84
C SER A 170 -16.34 -20.15 4.21
N SER A 171 -16.00 -20.85 5.28
CA SER A 171 -15.93 -20.28 6.65
C SER A 171 -14.50 -19.89 7.03
N VAL A 172 -13.52 -20.24 6.21
CA VAL A 172 -12.09 -20.09 6.50
C VAL A 172 -11.43 -19.14 5.51
N LYS A 173 -10.62 -18.23 6.02
CA LYS A 173 -9.78 -17.35 5.22
C LYS A 173 -8.61 -18.14 4.62
N PRO A 174 -8.42 -18.13 3.29
CA PRO A 174 -7.25 -18.77 2.67
C PRO A 174 -5.95 -18.03 2.99
N ALA A 175 -4.82 -18.71 2.79
CA ALA A 175 -3.52 -18.05 2.84
C ALA A 175 -3.45 -16.91 1.80
N PRO A 176 -2.75 -15.80 2.08
CA PRO A 176 -2.62 -14.73 1.10
C PRO A 176 -1.86 -15.23 -0.12
N VAL A 177 -2.15 -14.65 -1.28
CA VAL A 177 -1.46 -14.98 -2.54
C VAL A 177 -0.43 -13.90 -2.88
N PHE A 178 0.70 -14.29 -3.47
CA PHE A 178 1.62 -13.35 -4.10
C PHE A 178 1.52 -13.45 -5.61
N LYS A 179 1.58 -12.29 -6.27
CA LYS A 179 1.73 -12.20 -7.72
C LYS A 179 2.91 -11.28 -8.04
N GLY A 180 4.03 -11.88 -8.43
CA GLY A 180 5.19 -11.18 -8.96
C GLY A 180 4.99 -10.66 -10.39
N GLY A 181 6.05 -10.08 -10.93
CA GLY A 181 6.07 -9.45 -12.24
C GLY A 181 5.93 -7.94 -12.11
N ASP A 182 7.06 -7.25 -12.08
CA ASP A 182 7.13 -5.80 -12.24
C ASP A 182 7.77 -5.41 -13.57
N ILE A 183 7.80 -4.11 -13.87
CA ILE A 183 8.42 -3.63 -15.10
C ILE A 183 9.90 -4.02 -15.26
N MET A 184 10.62 -4.31 -14.18
CA MET A 184 12.01 -4.76 -14.22
C MET A 184 12.11 -6.25 -14.55
N TYR A 185 11.17 -7.06 -14.03
CA TYR A 185 11.12 -8.51 -14.16
C TYR A 185 9.74 -9.00 -14.60
N PRO A 186 9.26 -8.63 -15.81
CA PRO A 186 7.85 -8.79 -16.20
C PRO A 186 7.37 -10.23 -16.34
N HIS A 187 8.29 -11.19 -16.41
CA HIS A 187 8.01 -12.61 -16.60
C HIS A 187 8.46 -13.49 -15.43
N GLU A 188 8.79 -12.87 -14.29
CA GLU A 188 9.29 -13.58 -13.12
C GLU A 188 8.38 -13.36 -11.91
N ASP A 189 8.22 -14.38 -11.07
CA ASP A 189 7.45 -14.28 -9.82
C ASP A 189 8.27 -13.59 -8.71
N VAL A 190 8.75 -12.38 -8.98
CA VAL A 190 9.56 -11.54 -8.06
C VAL A 190 9.32 -10.06 -8.37
N CYS A 191 9.77 -9.21 -7.46
CA CYS A 191 9.79 -7.75 -7.63
C CYS A 191 11.20 -7.21 -7.36
N ARG A 192 11.49 -6.06 -7.95
CA ARG A 192 12.56 -5.18 -7.53
C ARG A 192 12.14 -4.43 -6.27
N TYR A 193 12.99 -4.36 -5.27
CA TYR A 193 12.74 -3.63 -4.02
C TYR A 193 14.01 -3.07 -3.40
N TRP A 194 13.89 -2.13 -2.47
CA TRP A 194 14.98 -1.55 -1.69
C TRP A 194 14.76 -1.81 -0.20
N GLY A 195 15.85 -1.93 0.55
CA GLY A 195 15.78 -2.16 2.00
C GLY A 195 15.23 -3.55 2.33
N SER A 196 14.01 -3.58 2.88
CA SER A 196 13.35 -4.80 3.36
C SER A 196 12.17 -5.22 2.49
N ASN A 197 11.97 -6.55 2.41
CA ASN A 197 10.80 -7.21 1.85
C ASN A 197 9.79 -7.65 2.94
N LYS A 198 9.95 -7.19 4.18
CA LYS A 198 9.11 -7.53 5.32
C LYS A 198 8.46 -6.29 5.91
N VAL A 199 7.13 -6.31 6.04
CA VAL A 199 6.37 -5.27 6.76
C VAL A 199 6.73 -5.31 8.24
N GLY A 200 6.87 -4.14 8.84
CA GLY A 200 7.24 -3.92 10.23
C GLY A 200 8.73 -3.67 10.44
N ASP A 201 9.59 -3.99 9.48
CA ASP A 201 11.03 -3.68 9.57
C ASP A 201 11.29 -2.18 9.58
N CYS A 202 10.32 -1.37 9.11
CA CYS A 202 10.43 0.08 9.03
C CYS A 202 9.37 0.86 9.83
N ASN A 203 9.19 0.49 11.10
CA ASN A 203 8.10 1.01 11.93
C ASN A 203 8.42 2.28 12.74
N PHE A 204 9.69 2.70 12.81
CA PHE A 204 10.20 3.83 13.61
C PHE A 204 9.66 3.95 15.05
N GLY A 205 9.06 2.90 15.61
CA GLY A 205 8.38 2.88 16.90
C GLY A 205 7.45 4.09 17.13
N THR A 206 7.60 4.72 18.30
CA THR A 206 6.83 5.91 18.71
C THR A 206 7.43 7.23 18.23
N ARG A 207 8.59 7.20 17.55
CA ARG A 207 9.30 8.41 17.11
C ARG A 207 8.44 9.21 16.14
N LYS A 208 8.59 10.53 16.17
CA LYS A 208 8.01 11.46 15.21
C LYS A 208 9.13 12.35 14.66
N PRO A 209 9.04 12.79 13.40
CA PRO A 209 9.95 13.82 12.90
C PRO A 209 9.82 15.09 13.74
N THR A 210 10.90 15.88 13.79
CA THR A 210 10.92 17.20 14.42
C THR A 210 11.18 18.21 13.30
N PRO A 211 10.13 18.71 12.61
CA PRO A 211 10.28 19.63 11.50
C PRO A 211 11.05 20.90 11.89
N ILE A 212 12.04 21.23 11.08
CA ILE A 212 12.84 22.45 11.15
C ILE A 212 12.56 23.22 9.84
N PRO A 213 12.07 24.48 9.92
CA PRO A 213 11.83 25.29 8.73
C PRO A 213 13.04 25.35 7.80
N GLY A 214 12.82 25.14 6.49
CA GLY A 214 13.87 25.13 5.47
C GLY A 214 14.68 23.82 5.37
N ASN A 215 14.54 22.88 6.31
CA ASN A 215 15.21 21.58 6.25
C ASN A 215 14.21 20.47 5.88
N LEU A 216 14.12 20.14 4.59
CA LEU A 216 13.18 19.12 4.10
C LEU A 216 13.36 17.75 4.79
N LEU A 217 14.58 17.34 5.10
CA LEU A 217 14.87 16.04 5.70
C LEU A 217 14.41 15.93 7.15
N SER A 218 14.21 17.05 7.84
CA SER A 218 13.67 17.05 9.21
C SER A 218 12.19 16.65 9.30
N ASN A 219 11.48 16.63 8.17
CA ASN A 219 10.06 16.26 8.10
C ASN A 219 9.80 14.76 8.08
N THR A 220 10.86 13.94 8.06
CA THR A 220 10.73 12.48 8.01
C THR A 220 11.83 11.80 8.82
N LEU A 221 11.54 10.60 9.31
CA LEU A 221 12.51 9.71 9.96
C LEU A 221 13.27 8.83 8.96
N GLU A 222 12.92 8.94 7.67
CA GLU A 222 13.56 8.24 6.55
C GLU A 222 14.95 8.80 6.24
N PRO A 223 15.84 8.04 5.56
CA PRO A 223 15.60 6.76 4.89
C PRO A 223 15.37 5.62 5.89
N CYS A 224 14.65 4.60 5.42
CA CYS A 224 14.43 3.38 6.17
C CYS A 224 15.70 2.52 6.26
N MET A 225 16.30 2.23 5.10
CA MET A 225 17.50 1.42 4.97
C MET A 225 18.40 1.98 3.86
N VAL A 226 19.68 1.61 3.93
CA VAL A 226 20.69 1.93 2.92
C VAL A 226 21.19 0.64 2.28
N GLY A 227 21.22 0.59 0.95
CA GLY A 227 21.69 -0.53 0.15
C GLY A 227 21.21 -0.47 -1.30
N PRO A 228 21.82 -1.26 -2.20
CA PRO A 228 21.37 -1.34 -3.60
C PRO A 228 19.96 -1.95 -3.71
N PRO A 229 19.27 -1.77 -4.85
CA PRO A 229 18.07 -2.54 -5.14
C PRO A 229 18.35 -4.04 -5.11
N LYS A 230 17.35 -4.79 -4.65
CA LYS A 230 17.32 -6.25 -4.55
C LYS A 230 16.20 -6.80 -5.43
N LYS A 231 16.23 -8.09 -5.67
CA LYS A 231 15.23 -8.87 -6.40
C LYS A 231 14.70 -9.96 -5.48
N GLY A 232 13.38 -10.11 -5.37
CA GLY A 232 12.81 -11.15 -4.53
C GLY A 232 11.31 -11.01 -4.29
N LYS A 233 10.82 -11.80 -3.34
CA LYS A 233 9.41 -11.85 -2.94
C LYS A 233 9.19 -11.17 -1.59
N PRO A 234 7.94 -10.83 -1.22
CA PRO A 234 7.58 -10.53 0.16
C PRO A 234 8.06 -11.61 1.12
N PHE A 235 8.46 -11.23 2.33
CA PHE A 235 8.84 -12.19 3.36
C PHE A 235 7.71 -13.19 3.63
N GLY A 236 8.00 -14.48 3.57
CA GLY A 236 7.04 -15.58 3.72
C GLY A 236 6.44 -16.13 2.42
N PHE A 237 6.96 -15.73 1.25
CA PHE A 237 6.56 -16.22 -0.09
C PHE A 237 7.73 -16.74 -0.92
#